data_AF-A0AAE3QS21-F1
#
_entry.id   AF-A0AAE3QS21-F1
#
_cell.length_a   1.000
_cell.length_b   1.000
_cell.length_c   1.000
_cell.angle_alpha   90.00
_cell.angle_beta   90.00
_cell.angle_gamma   90.00
#
_symmetry.space_group_name_H-M   'P 1'
#
loop_
_entity.id
_entity.type
_entity.pdbx_description
1 polymer ?
#
loop_
_entity_poly.entity_id
_entity_poly.type
_entity_poly.pdbx_seq_one_letter_code
_entity_poly.pdbx_strand_id
1 'polypeptide(L)'
;MRKIIKNNWLIVSFAAIVLLILVNIWITIRNNKVIEQNSQLEKHTEEVKLATQGILNGTVHTLDLGVRGYALTKDTNLLSPYKSALVKHEPLFRKIDSLLKEQHYDKLDSLQIVKHEVDKYIQFMGEMVALAEKDSMAAFTKMLKQDKGYDVWVKYAAFEKPVFAFQDQIKYKAQQNYQTAMYQNILIQIILLIITLPTVYFIIYRLRKESKERRMLLLELENYNQNYFFHSRTQTEQATEEISVKDILDNSIQNIRRASDFVKNIANGNYSVTWEGMTEAIREKNTTTLAGELLQMKEQMQQVKEEDQKRNWINEGLSYLGEILRKESDLTKISDRVLAELIKYLNANQGALFILQDENPAKPVLQLRAVYAYNRKKYLNKEIAPGEGLAGQAWQEADTIYLTQIPQDYIKISSGLGDARPNNLLIVPLKYDDKIQGVIELASFKTFQPHEIAFVEKLGESMAVTFASAKISEKTSRLLVETQHMTELMRAQEEEMRQNMEEMMATQEEMERKRHEYMQQVEQLKMENDELKKMTIA
;
A
#
# COMPACT_ATOMS: atom_id res chain seq x y z
N MET A 1 -36.14 -2.04 -0.52
CA MET A 1 -36.18 -3.46 -0.09
C MET A 1 -35.10 -4.35 -0.70
N ARG A 2 -34.98 -4.52 -2.03
CA ARG A 2 -34.01 -5.46 -2.66
C ARG A 2 -32.54 -5.29 -2.23
N LYS A 3 -32.04 -4.07 -2.08
CA LYS A 3 -30.63 -3.79 -1.72
C LYS A 3 -30.31 -4.15 -0.26
N ILE A 4 -31.24 -3.88 0.65
CA ILE A 4 -31.14 -4.22 2.08
C ILE A 4 -31.19 -5.74 2.27
N ILE A 5 -32.10 -6.42 1.56
CA ILE A 5 -32.20 -7.89 1.56
C ILE A 5 -30.94 -8.53 0.99
N LYS A 6 -30.29 -7.92 -0.02
CA LYS A 6 -29.07 -8.47 -0.62
C LYS A 6 -27.90 -8.47 0.36
N ASN A 7 -27.69 -7.39 1.09
CA ASN A 7 -26.58 -7.25 2.06
C ASN A 7 -26.86 -7.95 3.39
N ASN A 8 -28.11 -7.99 3.86
CA ASN A 8 -28.47 -8.52 5.19
C ASN A 8 -29.28 -9.82 5.11
N TRP A 9 -29.10 -10.59 4.05
CA TRP A 9 -29.93 -11.75 3.76
C TRP A 9 -29.91 -12.79 4.88
N LEU A 10 -28.75 -13.01 5.52
CA LEU A 10 -28.59 -13.93 6.66
C LEU A 10 -29.49 -13.51 7.83
N ILE A 11 -29.47 -12.22 8.18
CA ILE A 11 -30.27 -11.67 9.27
C ILE A 11 -31.76 -11.79 8.93
N VAL A 12 -32.15 -11.48 7.70
CA VAL A 12 -33.55 -11.59 7.24
C VAL A 12 -34.04 -13.04 7.25
N SER A 13 -33.25 -13.98 6.71
CA SER A 13 -33.58 -15.40 6.70
C SER A 13 -33.66 -15.97 8.13
N PHE A 14 -32.73 -15.58 9.00
CA PHE A 14 -32.74 -16.00 10.40
C PHE A 14 -33.96 -15.46 11.15
N ALA A 15 -34.28 -14.17 11.00
CA ALA A 15 -35.46 -13.56 11.62
C ALA A 15 -36.77 -14.23 11.17
N ALA A 16 -36.86 -14.60 9.88
CA ALA A 16 -38.03 -15.32 9.35
C ALA A 16 -38.18 -16.72 9.97
N ILE A 17 -37.07 -17.46 10.15
CA ILE A 17 -37.08 -18.78 10.81
C ILE A 17 -37.53 -18.64 12.27
N VAL A 18 -36.99 -17.66 13.00
CA VAL A 18 -37.39 -17.40 14.39
C VAL A 18 -38.88 -17.09 14.49
N LEU A 19 -39.42 -16.25 13.61
CA LEU A 19 -40.85 -15.94 13.57
C LEU A 19 -41.70 -17.18 13.31
N LEU A 20 -41.31 -18.04 12.36
CA LEU A 20 -42.01 -19.29 12.05
C LEU A 20 -42.02 -20.25 13.25
N ILE A 21 -40.92 -20.35 13.99
CA ILE A 21 -40.83 -21.16 15.20
C ILE A 21 -41.78 -20.61 16.27
N LEU A 22 -41.81 -19.30 16.50
CA LEU A 22 -42.72 -18.69 17.49
C LEU A 22 -44.19 -18.93 17.15
N VAL A 23 -44.57 -18.77 15.88
CA VAL A 23 -45.93 -19.06 15.41
C VAL A 23 -46.28 -20.53 15.61
N ASN A 24 -45.35 -21.44 15.30
CA ASN A 24 -45.56 -22.87 15.52
C ASN A 24 -45.76 -23.22 17.00
N ILE A 25 -44.91 -22.69 17.89
CA ILE A 25 -45.03 -22.91 19.33
C ILE A 25 -46.41 -22.44 19.81
N TRP A 26 -46.84 -21.24 19.38
CA TRP A 26 -48.15 -20.71 19.74
C TRP A 26 -49.31 -21.60 19.28
N ILE A 27 -49.31 -22.06 18.02
CA ILE A 27 -50.38 -22.93 17.51
C ILE A 27 -50.35 -24.30 18.21
N THR A 28 -49.16 -24.85 18.47
CA THR A 28 -49.01 -26.15 19.14
C THR A 28 -49.57 -26.11 20.56
N ILE A 29 -49.27 -25.04 21.32
CA ILE A 29 -49.83 -24.83 22.66
C ILE A 29 -51.37 -24.74 22.60
N ARG A 30 -51.91 -23.98 21.64
CA ARG A 30 -53.35 -23.86 21.44
C ARG A 30 -54.00 -25.22 21.13
N ASN A 31 -53.43 -26.00 20.22
CA ASN A 31 -53.97 -27.31 19.84
C ASN A 31 -53.87 -28.32 20.99
N ASN A 32 -52.77 -28.34 21.73
CA ASN A 32 -52.61 -29.20 22.91
C ASN A 32 -53.68 -28.89 23.97
N LYS A 33 -54.01 -27.62 24.18
CA LYS A 33 -55.10 -27.24 25.09
C LYS A 33 -56.46 -27.77 24.61
N VAL A 34 -56.74 -27.73 23.30
CA VAL A 34 -57.96 -28.30 22.72
C VAL A 34 -57.99 -29.82 22.90
N ILE A 35 -56.88 -30.51 22.66
CA ILE A 35 -56.73 -31.96 22.86
C ILE A 35 -57.03 -32.35 24.32
N GLU A 36 -56.42 -31.64 25.27
CA GLU A 36 -56.60 -31.90 26.71
C GLU A 36 -58.07 -31.68 27.13
N GLN A 37 -58.67 -30.54 26.75
CA GLN A 37 -60.06 -30.23 27.09
C GLN A 37 -61.05 -31.26 26.53
N ASN A 38 -60.87 -31.69 25.27
CA ASN A 38 -61.78 -32.66 24.67
C ASN A 38 -61.54 -34.08 25.21
N SER A 39 -60.31 -34.44 25.61
CA SER A 39 -60.03 -35.71 26.29
C SER A 39 -60.67 -35.77 27.69
N GLN A 40 -60.62 -34.67 28.44
CA GLN A 40 -61.30 -34.56 29.73
C GLN A 40 -62.82 -34.64 29.56
N LEU A 41 -63.37 -33.96 28.54
CA LEU A 41 -64.78 -34.00 28.22
C LEU A 41 -65.26 -35.42 27.89
N GLU A 42 -64.51 -36.18 27.09
CA GLU A 42 -64.80 -37.59 26.81
C GLU A 42 -64.85 -38.43 28.09
N LYS A 43 -63.86 -38.31 28.99
CA LYS A 43 -63.87 -39.02 30.28
C LYS A 43 -65.10 -38.66 31.10
N HIS A 44 -65.44 -37.38 31.16
CA HIS A 44 -66.60 -36.90 31.90
C HIS A 44 -67.91 -37.49 31.36
N THR A 45 -68.04 -37.65 30.04
CA THR A 45 -69.24 -38.30 29.46
C THR A 45 -69.40 -39.75 29.90
N GLU A 46 -68.29 -40.50 30.00
CA GLU A 46 -68.32 -41.88 30.49
C GLU A 46 -68.63 -41.94 31.99
N GLU A 47 -68.10 -41.01 32.78
CA GLU A 47 -68.43 -40.89 34.21
C GLU A 47 -69.93 -40.67 34.45
N VAL A 48 -70.59 -39.83 33.64
CA VAL A 48 -72.04 -39.60 33.74
C VAL A 48 -72.82 -40.87 33.40
N LYS A 49 -72.43 -41.58 32.33
CA LYS A 49 -73.09 -42.84 31.93
C LYS A 49 -72.96 -43.91 33.01
N LEU A 50 -71.75 -44.10 33.54
CA LEU A 50 -71.49 -45.07 34.63
C LEU A 50 -72.26 -44.71 35.90
N ALA A 51 -72.32 -43.42 36.27
CA ALA A 51 -73.10 -42.97 37.40
C ALA A 51 -74.61 -43.23 37.18
N THR A 52 -75.12 -42.94 35.99
CA THR A 52 -76.51 -43.20 35.59
C THR A 52 -76.84 -44.69 35.71
N GLN A 53 -76.01 -45.57 35.15
CA GLN A 53 -76.15 -47.04 35.29
C GLN A 53 -76.10 -47.51 36.75
N GLY A 54 -75.38 -46.79 37.60
CA GLY A 54 -75.33 -47.03 39.04
C GLY A 54 -76.68 -46.92 39.73
N ILE A 55 -77.65 -46.18 39.18
CA ILE A 55 -79.00 -46.10 39.75
C ILE A 55 -79.64 -47.49 39.72
N LEU A 56 -79.67 -48.13 38.56
CA LEU A 56 -80.28 -49.45 38.42
C LEU A 56 -79.39 -50.54 39.05
N ASN A 57 -78.13 -50.63 38.63
CA ASN A 57 -77.25 -51.74 39.03
C ASN A 57 -76.72 -51.59 40.47
N GLY A 58 -76.33 -50.38 40.85
CA GLY A 58 -75.74 -50.08 42.16
C GLY A 58 -76.76 -49.82 43.27
N THR A 59 -78.02 -49.50 42.93
CA THR A 59 -79.09 -49.28 43.90
C THR A 59 -80.17 -50.34 43.77
N VAL A 60 -81.01 -50.30 42.73
CA VAL A 60 -82.21 -51.16 42.62
C VAL A 60 -81.87 -52.65 42.67
N HIS A 61 -80.95 -53.10 41.82
CA HIS A 61 -80.53 -54.50 41.78
C HIS A 61 -79.85 -54.95 43.09
N THR A 62 -79.07 -54.05 43.69
CA THR A 62 -78.36 -54.31 44.95
C THR A 62 -79.34 -54.44 46.13
N LEU A 63 -80.42 -53.63 46.14
CA LEU A 63 -81.54 -53.78 47.08
C LEU A 63 -82.22 -55.13 46.91
N ASP A 64 -82.56 -55.50 45.67
CA ASP A 64 -83.21 -56.79 45.37
C ASP A 64 -82.38 -57.98 45.83
N LEU A 65 -81.09 -57.96 45.49
CA LEU A 65 -80.16 -59.02 45.86
C LEU A 65 -80.08 -59.19 47.39
N GLY A 66 -79.95 -58.09 48.12
CA GLY A 66 -79.83 -58.13 49.57
C GLY A 66 -81.10 -58.60 50.28
N VAL A 67 -82.25 -58.05 49.89
CA VAL A 67 -83.55 -58.38 50.51
C VAL A 67 -83.96 -59.81 50.18
N ARG A 68 -83.79 -60.28 48.94
CA ARG A 68 -84.12 -61.66 48.57
C ARG A 68 -83.17 -62.66 49.24
N GLY A 69 -81.87 -62.37 49.27
CA GLY A 69 -80.88 -63.22 49.94
C GLY A 69 -81.17 -63.39 51.43
N TYR A 70 -81.49 -62.29 52.12
CA TYR A 70 -81.90 -62.32 53.52
C TYR A 70 -83.23 -63.06 53.74
N ALA A 71 -84.26 -62.76 52.93
CA ALA A 71 -85.57 -63.37 53.11
C ALA A 71 -85.55 -64.91 52.98
N LEU A 72 -84.71 -65.44 52.09
CA LEU A 72 -84.57 -66.88 51.84
C LEU A 72 -83.74 -67.62 52.90
N THR A 73 -82.71 -66.97 53.46
CA THR A 73 -81.71 -67.64 54.30
C THR A 73 -81.73 -67.23 55.77
N LYS A 74 -82.32 -66.07 56.07
CA LYS A 74 -82.24 -65.35 57.36
C LYS A 74 -80.82 -64.93 57.76
N ASP A 75 -79.82 -65.06 56.89
CA ASP A 75 -78.47 -64.60 57.17
C ASP A 75 -78.38 -63.07 57.04
N THR A 76 -78.20 -62.38 58.17
CA THR A 76 -78.08 -60.92 58.23
C THR A 76 -76.88 -60.38 57.44
N ASN A 77 -75.86 -61.21 57.16
CA ASN A 77 -74.74 -60.81 56.31
C ASN A 77 -75.20 -60.54 54.87
N LEU A 78 -76.24 -61.23 54.41
CA LEU A 78 -76.81 -61.02 53.07
C LEU A 78 -77.65 -59.72 52.98
N LEU A 79 -77.90 -59.00 54.08
CA LEU A 79 -78.43 -57.63 54.02
C LEU A 79 -77.35 -56.58 53.71
N SER A 80 -76.05 -56.95 53.67
CA SER A 80 -74.97 -56.01 53.37
C SER A 80 -75.15 -55.23 52.05
N PRO A 81 -75.55 -55.87 50.92
CA PRO A 81 -75.91 -55.16 49.69
C PRO A 81 -77.02 -54.12 49.90
N TYR A 82 -78.12 -54.51 50.55
CA TYR A 82 -79.25 -53.63 50.87
C TYR A 82 -78.79 -52.40 51.67
N LYS A 83 -78.04 -52.61 52.75
CA LYS A 83 -77.46 -51.53 53.57
C LYS A 83 -76.53 -50.63 52.77
N SER A 84 -75.68 -51.19 51.91
CA SER A 84 -74.79 -50.42 51.02
C SER A 84 -75.58 -49.55 50.04
N ALA A 85 -76.68 -50.06 49.46
CA ALA A 85 -77.53 -49.28 48.56
C ALA A 85 -78.21 -48.11 49.28
N LEU A 86 -78.71 -48.33 50.51
CA LEU A 86 -79.27 -47.26 51.34
C LEU A 86 -78.28 -46.12 51.58
N VAL A 87 -77.01 -46.43 51.83
CA VAL A 87 -75.98 -45.39 52.07
C VAL A 87 -75.58 -44.67 50.78
N LYS A 88 -75.53 -45.38 49.65
CA LYS A 88 -74.92 -44.88 48.40
C LYS A 88 -75.89 -44.21 47.44
N HIS A 89 -77.20 -44.47 47.51
CA HIS A 89 -78.15 -43.96 46.53
C HIS A 89 -78.22 -42.42 46.51
N GLU A 90 -78.36 -41.75 47.65
CA GLU A 90 -78.42 -40.28 47.69
C GLU A 90 -77.15 -39.58 47.18
N PRO A 91 -75.92 -39.97 47.61
CA PRO A 91 -74.70 -39.45 46.99
C PRO A 91 -74.64 -39.65 45.48
N LEU A 92 -75.13 -40.78 44.96
CA LEU A 92 -75.15 -41.06 43.53
C LEU A 92 -76.07 -40.09 42.77
N PHE A 93 -77.30 -39.86 43.26
CA PHE A 93 -78.22 -38.90 42.64
C PHE A 93 -77.66 -37.47 42.67
N ARG A 94 -77.02 -37.06 43.78
CA ARG A 94 -76.33 -35.76 43.86
C ARG A 94 -75.18 -35.64 42.87
N LYS A 95 -74.40 -36.72 42.68
CA LYS A 95 -73.32 -36.75 41.69
C LYS A 95 -73.87 -36.59 40.27
N ILE A 96 -74.90 -37.35 39.90
CA ILE A 96 -75.51 -37.27 38.56
C ILE A 96 -76.11 -35.88 38.30
N ASP A 97 -76.80 -35.30 39.30
CA ASP A 97 -77.36 -33.95 39.21
C ASP A 97 -76.26 -32.89 38.98
N SER A 98 -75.15 -32.95 39.73
CA SER A 98 -74.00 -32.05 39.53
C SER A 98 -73.41 -32.17 38.12
N LEU A 99 -73.11 -33.39 37.69
CA LEU A 99 -72.48 -33.66 36.39
C LEU A 99 -73.37 -33.20 35.22
N LEU A 100 -74.68 -33.46 35.30
CA LEU A 100 -75.63 -33.04 34.26
C LEU A 100 -75.85 -31.51 34.25
N LYS A 101 -75.82 -30.85 35.42
CA LYS A 101 -75.88 -29.38 35.51
C LYS A 101 -74.65 -28.72 34.90
N GLU A 102 -73.46 -29.24 35.19
CA GLU A 102 -72.19 -28.75 34.64
C GLU A 102 -72.15 -28.84 33.11
N GLN A 103 -72.81 -29.84 32.53
CA GLN A 103 -72.92 -30.02 31.09
C GLN A 103 -74.12 -29.29 30.45
N HIS A 104 -74.90 -28.52 31.23
CA HIS A 104 -76.11 -27.83 30.77
C HIS A 104 -77.17 -28.76 30.17
N TYR A 105 -77.46 -29.89 30.84
CA TYR A 105 -78.54 -30.79 30.43
C TYR A 105 -79.93 -30.24 30.79
N ASP A 106 -80.78 -30.04 29.78
CA ASP A 106 -82.05 -29.31 29.93
C ASP A 106 -83.16 -30.07 30.69
N LYS A 107 -83.05 -31.41 30.86
CA LYS A 107 -84.15 -32.26 31.38
C LYS A 107 -83.90 -32.81 32.79
N LEU A 108 -83.36 -31.99 33.69
CA LEU A 108 -83.03 -32.40 35.07
C LEU A 108 -84.23 -32.90 35.88
N ASP A 109 -85.46 -32.45 35.56
CA ASP A 109 -86.69 -32.91 36.23
C ASP A 109 -86.89 -34.43 36.13
N SER A 110 -86.43 -35.04 35.04
CA SER A 110 -86.53 -36.49 34.84
C SER A 110 -85.66 -37.29 35.83
N LEU A 111 -84.54 -36.75 36.28
CA LEU A 111 -83.71 -37.35 37.35
C LEU A 111 -84.44 -37.33 38.69
N GLN A 112 -85.17 -36.24 38.99
CA GLN A 112 -85.95 -36.12 40.23
C GLN A 112 -87.13 -37.11 40.26
N ILE A 113 -87.78 -37.35 39.12
CA ILE A 113 -88.82 -38.38 39.00
C ILE A 113 -88.25 -39.77 39.30
N VAL A 114 -87.08 -40.10 38.73
CA VAL A 114 -86.42 -41.39 39.01
C VAL A 114 -86.01 -41.50 40.47
N LYS A 115 -85.45 -40.43 41.05
CA LYS A 115 -85.09 -40.38 42.48
C LYS A 115 -86.31 -40.68 43.36
N HIS A 116 -87.43 -40.00 43.10
CA HIS A 116 -88.66 -40.20 43.87
C HIS A 116 -89.18 -41.64 43.80
N GLU A 117 -89.14 -42.27 42.64
CA GLU A 117 -89.53 -43.68 42.51
C GLU A 117 -88.53 -44.64 43.16
N VAL A 118 -87.22 -44.34 43.12
CA VAL A 118 -86.21 -45.11 43.86
C VAL A 118 -86.40 -44.98 45.37
N ASP A 119 -86.71 -43.79 45.89
CA ASP A 119 -86.95 -43.55 47.32
C ASP A 119 -88.19 -44.34 47.79
N LYS A 120 -89.28 -44.34 47.00
CA LYS A 120 -90.45 -45.20 47.25
C LYS A 120 -90.10 -46.68 47.22
N TYR A 121 -89.25 -47.10 46.27
CA TYR A 121 -88.83 -48.49 46.17
C TYR A 121 -87.98 -48.91 47.37
N ILE A 122 -87.11 -48.03 47.85
CA ILE A 122 -86.33 -48.24 49.08
C ILE A 122 -87.27 -48.44 50.28
N GLN A 123 -88.30 -47.61 50.43
CA GLN A 123 -89.30 -47.76 51.49
C GLN A 123 -90.03 -49.12 51.38
N PHE A 124 -90.49 -49.47 50.18
CA PHE A 124 -91.13 -50.74 49.88
C PHE A 124 -90.23 -51.94 50.24
N MET A 125 -88.94 -51.86 49.90
CA MET A 125 -87.95 -52.89 50.22
C MET A 125 -87.68 -52.97 51.72
N GLY A 126 -87.71 -51.84 52.45
CA GLY A 126 -87.63 -51.81 53.91
C GLY A 126 -88.81 -52.52 54.59
N GLU A 127 -90.03 -52.33 54.10
CA GLU A 127 -91.22 -53.06 54.57
C GLU A 127 -91.08 -54.57 54.32
N MET A 128 -90.52 -54.95 53.16
CA MET A 128 -90.22 -56.34 52.85
C MET A 128 -89.16 -56.95 53.80
N VAL A 129 -88.10 -56.22 54.15
CA VAL A 129 -87.13 -56.66 55.16
C VAL A 129 -87.81 -56.88 56.51
N ALA A 130 -88.66 -55.95 56.95
CA ALA A 130 -89.39 -56.09 58.22
C ALA A 130 -90.36 -57.29 58.24
N LEU A 131 -90.99 -57.62 57.10
CA LEU A 131 -91.78 -58.84 56.96
C LEU A 131 -90.93 -60.11 56.98
N ALA A 132 -89.73 -60.05 56.41
CA ALA A 132 -88.78 -61.15 56.46
C ALA A 132 -88.24 -61.40 57.88
N GLU A 133 -88.02 -60.34 58.66
CA GLU A 133 -87.64 -60.42 60.09
C GLU A 133 -88.75 -61.05 60.94
N LYS A 134 -90.02 -60.70 60.69
CA LYS A 134 -91.21 -61.26 61.39
C LYS A 134 -91.66 -62.63 60.89
N ASP A 135 -90.82 -63.28 60.09
CA ASP A 135 -91.07 -64.57 59.43
C ASP A 135 -92.39 -64.70 58.65
N SER A 136 -92.93 -63.57 58.17
CA SER A 136 -94.23 -63.48 57.50
C SER A 136 -94.11 -63.72 55.98
N MET A 137 -93.62 -64.90 55.59
CA MET A 137 -93.29 -65.23 54.19
C MET A 137 -94.46 -65.17 53.21
N ALA A 138 -95.69 -65.45 53.65
CA ALA A 138 -96.88 -65.32 52.80
C ALA A 138 -97.14 -63.85 52.39
N ALA A 139 -97.00 -62.92 53.34
CA ALA A 139 -97.14 -61.49 53.10
C ALA A 139 -95.97 -60.95 52.25
N PHE A 140 -94.74 -61.38 52.55
CA PHE A 140 -93.55 -61.06 51.76
C PHE A 140 -93.70 -61.46 50.30
N THR A 141 -94.12 -62.71 50.04
CA THR A 141 -94.32 -63.24 48.68
C THR A 141 -95.42 -62.49 47.94
N LYS A 142 -96.51 -62.10 48.64
CA LYS A 142 -97.58 -61.29 48.07
C LYS A 142 -97.08 -59.90 47.68
N MET A 143 -96.22 -59.27 48.49
CA MET A 143 -95.59 -57.98 48.14
C MET A 143 -94.61 -58.13 46.98
N LEU A 144 -93.73 -59.13 46.99
CA LEU A 144 -92.77 -59.37 45.92
C LEU A 144 -93.46 -59.51 44.54
N LYS A 145 -94.61 -60.19 44.49
CA LYS A 145 -95.43 -60.34 43.27
C LYS A 145 -95.97 -59.03 42.69
N GLN A 146 -95.96 -57.93 43.44
CA GLN A 146 -96.36 -56.61 42.94
C GLN A 146 -95.33 -56.01 41.99
N ASP A 147 -94.09 -56.52 42.00
CA ASP A 147 -93.00 -56.15 41.10
C ASP A 147 -92.79 -54.62 40.98
N LYS A 148 -92.74 -53.94 42.13
CA LYS A 148 -92.52 -52.48 42.18
C LYS A 148 -91.18 -52.04 41.58
N GLY A 149 -90.23 -52.96 41.40
CA GLY A 149 -88.99 -52.70 40.69
C GLY A 149 -89.21 -52.39 39.20
N TYR A 150 -90.25 -52.96 38.58
CA TYR A 150 -90.61 -52.65 37.20
C TYR A 150 -91.03 -51.19 37.02
N ASP A 151 -91.80 -50.62 37.96
CA ASP A 151 -92.21 -49.22 37.94
C ASP A 151 -90.99 -48.28 37.94
N VAL A 152 -89.98 -48.59 38.77
CA VAL A 152 -88.69 -47.88 38.81
C VAL A 152 -87.93 -48.04 37.49
N TRP A 153 -87.86 -49.25 36.96
CA TRP A 153 -87.17 -49.54 35.71
C TRP A 153 -87.75 -48.75 34.54
N VAL A 154 -89.08 -48.64 34.43
CA VAL A 154 -89.74 -47.85 33.37
C VAL A 154 -89.35 -46.38 33.45
N LYS A 155 -89.34 -45.78 34.66
CA LYS A 155 -88.93 -44.37 34.83
C LYS A 155 -87.44 -44.18 34.60
N TYR A 156 -86.61 -45.11 35.08
CA TYR A 156 -85.18 -45.11 34.83
C TYR A 156 -84.87 -45.18 33.33
N ALA A 157 -85.48 -46.10 32.59
CA ALA A 157 -85.26 -46.25 31.15
C ALA A 157 -85.69 -45.01 30.35
N ALA A 158 -86.74 -44.31 30.81
CA ALA A 158 -87.19 -43.05 30.22
C ALA A 158 -86.20 -41.88 30.47
N PHE A 159 -85.42 -41.95 31.56
CA PHE A 159 -84.36 -41.00 31.90
C PHE A 159 -83.01 -41.35 31.24
N GLU A 160 -82.62 -42.62 31.30
CA GLU A 160 -81.32 -43.12 30.82
C GLU A 160 -81.14 -42.87 29.32
N LYS A 161 -82.14 -43.22 28.50
CA LYS A 161 -82.02 -43.12 27.02
C LYS A 161 -81.69 -41.70 26.55
N PRO A 162 -82.43 -40.64 26.96
CA PRO A 162 -82.08 -39.27 26.60
C PRO A 162 -80.72 -38.79 27.14
N VAL A 163 -80.36 -39.18 28.37
CA VAL A 163 -79.05 -38.83 28.95
C VAL A 163 -77.93 -39.48 28.14
N PHE A 164 -78.07 -40.74 27.78
CA PHE A 164 -77.07 -41.47 27.00
C PHE A 164 -76.90 -40.86 25.61
N ALA A 165 -78.00 -40.55 24.93
CA ALA A 165 -77.96 -39.87 23.64
C ALA A 165 -77.26 -38.51 23.72
N PHE A 166 -77.50 -37.75 24.80
CA PHE A 166 -76.82 -36.48 25.05
C PHE A 166 -75.31 -36.67 25.30
N GLN A 167 -74.92 -37.64 26.13
CA GLN A 167 -73.51 -37.97 26.36
C GLN A 167 -72.81 -38.45 25.08
N ASP A 168 -73.49 -39.24 24.25
CA ASP A 168 -72.96 -39.69 22.95
C ASP A 168 -72.71 -38.52 21.99
N GLN A 169 -73.60 -37.53 21.96
CA GLN A 169 -73.40 -36.32 21.16
C GLN A 169 -72.20 -35.50 21.63
N ILE A 170 -72.07 -35.30 22.95
CA ILE A 170 -70.91 -34.60 23.54
C ILE A 170 -69.62 -35.36 23.21
N LYS A 171 -69.60 -36.68 23.44
CA LYS A 171 -68.45 -37.53 23.16
C LYS A 171 -68.05 -37.49 21.70
N TYR A 172 -69.02 -37.60 20.78
CA TYR A 172 -68.76 -37.54 19.34
C TYR A 172 -68.12 -36.20 18.94
N LYS A 173 -68.67 -35.07 19.42
CA LYS A 173 -68.12 -33.74 19.13
C LYS A 173 -66.72 -33.56 19.75
N ALA A 174 -66.52 -34.06 20.97
CA ALA A 174 -65.23 -34.03 21.64
C ALA A 174 -64.17 -34.82 20.85
N GLN A 175 -64.53 -36.01 20.39
CA GLN A 175 -63.66 -36.88 19.59
C GLN A 175 -63.31 -36.23 18.25
N GLN A 176 -64.27 -35.59 17.56
CA GLN A 176 -63.99 -34.86 16.31
C GLN A 176 -63.02 -33.69 16.53
N ASN A 177 -63.26 -32.88 17.55
CA ASN A 177 -62.38 -31.75 17.89
C ASN A 177 -60.97 -32.23 18.27
N TYR A 178 -60.88 -33.31 19.05
CA TYR A 178 -59.61 -33.95 19.40
C TYR A 178 -58.84 -34.36 18.15
N GLN A 179 -59.50 -35.10 17.24
CA GLN A 179 -58.87 -35.57 16.00
C GLN A 179 -58.45 -34.42 15.11
N THR A 180 -59.29 -33.39 14.95
CA THR A 180 -58.96 -32.20 14.14
C THR A 180 -57.76 -31.45 14.71
N ALA A 181 -57.69 -31.24 16.02
CA ALA A 181 -56.54 -30.61 16.67
C ALA A 181 -55.26 -31.45 16.51
N MET A 182 -55.37 -32.78 16.60
CA MET A 182 -54.25 -33.70 16.37
C MET A 182 -53.74 -33.64 14.92
N TYR A 183 -54.64 -33.72 13.93
CA TYR A 183 -54.28 -33.59 12.52
C TYR A 183 -53.67 -32.23 12.19
N GLN A 184 -54.20 -31.14 12.75
CA GLN A 184 -53.63 -29.80 12.59
C GLN A 184 -52.20 -29.73 13.14
N ASN A 185 -51.92 -30.35 14.30
CA ASN A 185 -50.56 -30.41 14.85
C ASN A 185 -49.58 -31.12 13.90
N ILE A 186 -49.97 -32.29 13.38
CA ILE A 186 -49.13 -33.06 12.43
C ILE A 186 -48.91 -32.26 11.13
N LEU A 187 -49.97 -31.66 10.59
CA LEU A 187 -49.91 -30.89 9.34
C LEU A 187 -48.96 -29.68 9.46
N ILE A 188 -48.98 -28.97 10.59
CA ILE A 188 -48.07 -27.85 10.83
C ILE A 188 -46.61 -28.32 10.92
N GLN A 189 -46.35 -29.47 11.54
CA GLN A 189 -44.99 -30.04 11.61
C GLN A 189 -44.45 -30.39 10.21
N ILE A 190 -45.30 -30.95 9.34
CA ILE A 190 -44.94 -31.25 7.95
C ILE A 190 -44.66 -29.96 7.17
N ILE A 191 -45.52 -28.95 7.27
CA ILE A 191 -45.33 -27.66 6.58
C ILE A 191 -44.02 -27.00 7.03
N LEU A 192 -43.73 -27.00 8.33
CA LEU A 192 -42.48 -26.49 8.85
C LEU A 192 -41.27 -27.24 8.29
N LEU A 193 -41.32 -28.57 8.22
CA LEU A 193 -40.23 -29.37 7.66
C LEU A 193 -39.97 -29.00 6.19
N ILE A 194 -41.05 -28.85 5.41
CA ILE A 194 -40.98 -28.48 3.98
C ILE A 194 -40.42 -27.07 3.79
N ILE A 195 -40.61 -26.14 4.73
CA ILE A 195 -40.07 -24.77 4.63
C ILE A 195 -38.63 -24.71 5.16
N THR A 196 -38.34 -25.40 6.27
CA THR A 196 -37.05 -25.32 6.98
C THR A 196 -35.92 -26.01 6.22
N LEU A 197 -36.15 -27.18 5.60
CA LEU A 197 -35.10 -27.90 4.87
C LEU A 197 -34.57 -27.11 3.66
N PRO A 198 -35.41 -26.57 2.75
CA PRO A 198 -34.93 -25.78 1.61
C PRO A 198 -34.29 -24.45 2.04
N THR A 199 -34.79 -23.82 3.11
CA THR A 199 -34.21 -22.57 3.60
C THR A 199 -32.81 -22.79 4.19
N VAL A 200 -32.61 -23.84 4.98
CA VAL A 200 -31.28 -24.23 5.49
C VAL A 200 -30.34 -24.60 4.35
N TYR A 201 -30.80 -25.38 3.37
CA TYR A 201 -30.01 -25.73 2.18
C TYR A 201 -29.56 -24.47 1.41
N PHE A 202 -30.50 -23.55 1.15
CA PHE A 202 -30.21 -22.28 0.49
C PHE A 202 -29.18 -21.45 1.28
N ILE A 203 -29.30 -21.42 2.61
CA ILE A 203 -28.34 -20.72 3.47
C ILE A 203 -26.93 -21.31 3.31
N ILE A 204 -26.80 -22.64 3.41
CA ILE A 204 -25.50 -23.34 3.28
C ILE A 204 -24.90 -23.13 1.89
N TYR A 205 -25.72 -23.28 0.83
CA TYR A 205 -25.28 -23.08 -0.55
C TYR A 205 -24.71 -21.67 -0.74
N ARG A 206 -25.44 -20.65 -0.28
CA ARG A 206 -25.01 -19.26 -0.44
C ARG A 206 -23.78 -18.92 0.41
N LEU A 207 -23.69 -19.42 1.64
CA LEU A 207 -22.49 -19.27 2.49
C LEU A 207 -21.25 -19.89 1.83
N ARG A 208 -21.38 -21.08 1.25
CA ARG A 208 -20.29 -21.72 0.50
C ARG A 208 -19.89 -20.92 -0.73
N LYS A 209 -20.87 -20.39 -1.48
CA LYS A 209 -20.61 -19.53 -2.65
C LYS A 209 -19.85 -18.26 -2.26
N GLU A 210 -20.35 -17.50 -1.28
CA GLU A 210 -19.68 -16.27 -0.80
C GLU A 210 -18.28 -16.55 -0.25
N SER A 211 -18.08 -17.69 0.43
CA SER A 211 -16.76 -18.07 0.94
C SER A 211 -15.77 -18.42 -0.18
N LYS A 212 -16.23 -19.06 -1.26
CA LYS A 212 -15.41 -19.30 -2.46
C LYS A 212 -15.04 -18.00 -3.16
N GLU A 213 -15.99 -17.08 -3.33
CA GLU A 213 -15.73 -15.76 -3.96
C GLU A 213 -14.70 -14.95 -3.16
N ARG A 214 -14.83 -14.90 -1.83
CA ARG A 214 -13.83 -14.25 -0.96
C ARG A 214 -12.45 -14.90 -1.09
N ARG A 215 -12.37 -16.23 -1.10
CA ARG A 215 -11.10 -16.95 -1.27
C ARG A 215 -10.45 -16.65 -2.62
N MET A 216 -11.23 -16.56 -3.69
CA MET A 216 -10.72 -16.20 -5.02
C MET A 216 -10.12 -14.79 -5.04
N LEU A 217 -10.82 -13.79 -4.47
CA LEU A 217 -10.30 -12.42 -4.37
C LEU A 217 -8.99 -12.35 -3.58
N LEU A 218 -8.83 -13.17 -2.54
CA LEU A 218 -7.61 -13.22 -1.74
C LEU A 218 -6.45 -13.88 -2.48
N LEU A 219 -6.72 -14.97 -3.21
CA LEU A 219 -5.71 -15.58 -4.09
C LEU A 219 -5.30 -14.62 -5.21
N GLU A 220 -6.25 -13.85 -5.74
CA GLU A 220 -5.97 -12.81 -6.73
C GLU A 220 -5.09 -11.71 -6.12
N LEU A 221 -5.41 -11.23 -4.91
CA LEU A 221 -4.60 -10.24 -4.18
C LEU A 221 -3.18 -10.74 -3.92
N GLU A 222 -3.02 -12.00 -3.51
CA GLU A 222 -1.71 -12.60 -3.31
C GLU A 222 -0.92 -12.69 -4.61
N ASN A 223 -1.58 -13.07 -5.72
CA ASN A 223 -0.98 -13.06 -7.04
C ASN A 223 -0.59 -11.64 -7.48
N TYR A 224 -1.41 -10.62 -7.21
CA TYR A 224 -1.04 -9.23 -7.44
C TYR A 224 0.16 -8.80 -6.60
N ASN A 225 0.21 -9.15 -5.32
CA ASN A 225 1.36 -8.87 -4.45
C ASN A 225 2.65 -9.46 -5.05
N GLN A 226 2.61 -10.71 -5.50
CA GLN A 226 3.77 -11.40 -6.07
C GLN A 226 4.20 -10.84 -7.43
N ASN A 227 3.25 -10.47 -8.29
CA ASN A 227 3.56 -10.01 -9.65
C ASN A 227 3.90 -8.53 -9.73
N TYR A 228 3.39 -7.69 -8.81
CA TYR A 228 3.54 -6.24 -8.90
C TYR A 228 4.36 -5.63 -7.77
N PHE A 229 4.41 -6.23 -6.59
CA PHE A 229 5.16 -5.65 -5.47
C PHE A 229 6.51 -6.31 -5.27
N PHE A 230 6.50 -7.59 -4.90
CA PHE A 230 7.71 -8.34 -4.58
C PHE A 230 7.45 -9.84 -4.62
N HIS A 231 8.24 -10.54 -5.43
CA HIS A 231 8.21 -11.99 -5.56
C HIS A 231 9.19 -12.62 -4.56
N SER A 232 8.70 -12.98 -3.37
CA SER A 232 9.55 -13.46 -2.26
C SER A 232 9.84 -14.98 -2.26
N ARG A 233 9.06 -15.79 -2.98
CA ARG A 233 9.13 -17.26 -2.87
C ARG A 233 10.21 -17.91 -3.75
N THR A 234 11.03 -18.74 -3.12
CA THR A 234 11.77 -19.81 -3.78
C THR A 234 10.82 -20.98 -4.06
N GLN A 235 11.03 -21.72 -5.15
CA GLN A 235 10.12 -22.79 -5.61
C GLN A 235 9.86 -23.91 -4.56
N THR A 236 10.62 -23.93 -3.46
CA THR A 236 10.56 -24.95 -2.40
C THR A 236 9.40 -24.79 -1.41
N GLU A 237 8.77 -23.61 -1.32
CA GLU A 237 7.73 -23.30 -0.30
C GLU A 237 6.28 -23.44 -0.80
N GLN A 238 6.04 -24.20 -1.87
CA GLN A 238 4.72 -24.24 -2.52
C GLN A 238 3.70 -25.26 -1.98
N ALA A 239 3.99 -26.04 -0.92
CA ALA A 239 3.20 -27.26 -0.70
C ALA A 239 2.34 -27.38 0.57
N THR A 240 2.50 -26.59 1.65
CA THR A 240 1.94 -27.05 2.94
C THR A 240 1.10 -26.09 3.76
N GLU A 241 1.21 -24.76 3.62
CA GLU A 241 0.49 -23.86 4.53
C GLU A 241 -0.73 -23.20 3.86
N GLU A 242 -1.90 -23.42 4.46
CA GLU A 242 -3.09 -22.62 4.24
C GLU A 242 -2.77 -21.18 4.63
N ILE A 243 -2.35 -20.37 3.66
CA ILE A 243 -2.01 -18.95 3.88
C ILE A 243 -3.24 -18.27 4.46
N SER A 244 -3.11 -17.72 5.67
CA SER A 244 -4.22 -17.01 6.31
C SER A 244 -4.51 -15.73 5.54
N VAL A 245 -5.77 -15.33 5.52
CA VAL A 245 -6.21 -14.02 4.99
C VAL A 245 -5.40 -12.88 5.61
N LYS A 246 -5.08 -13.03 6.90
CA LYS A 246 -4.29 -12.06 7.64
C LYS A 246 -2.87 -11.95 7.08
N ASP A 247 -2.25 -13.07 6.72
CA ASP A 247 -0.87 -13.10 6.23
C ASP A 247 -0.74 -12.41 4.87
N ILE A 248 -1.69 -12.62 3.94
CA ILE A 248 -1.71 -11.95 2.63
C ILE A 248 -1.78 -10.42 2.80
N LEU A 249 -2.68 -9.96 3.68
CA LEU A 249 -2.86 -8.54 3.96
C LEU A 249 -1.63 -7.93 4.66
N ASP A 250 -1.12 -8.62 5.69
CA ASP A 250 0.06 -8.18 6.44
C ASP A 250 1.29 -8.12 5.53
N ASN A 251 1.48 -9.10 4.63
CA ASN A 251 2.55 -9.10 3.62
C ASN A 251 2.43 -7.94 2.65
N SER A 252 1.22 -7.66 2.14
CA SER A 252 0.97 -6.52 1.24
C SER A 252 1.34 -5.19 1.92
N ILE A 253 0.87 -5.00 3.16
CA ILE A 253 1.13 -3.80 3.95
C ILE A 253 2.63 -3.67 4.24
N GLN A 254 3.31 -4.76 4.60
CA GLN A 254 4.75 -4.76 4.84
C GLN A 254 5.54 -4.40 3.58
N ASN A 255 5.17 -4.94 2.41
CA ASN A 255 5.82 -4.61 1.15
C ASN A 255 5.67 -3.13 0.80
N ILE A 256 4.48 -2.55 1.00
CA ILE A 256 4.25 -1.10 0.79
C ILE A 256 5.09 -0.26 1.76
N ARG A 257 5.18 -0.66 3.04
CA ARG A 257 6.04 0.04 4.02
C ARG A 257 7.51 -0.02 3.64
N ARG A 258 8.01 -1.21 3.26
CA ARG A 258 9.38 -1.38 2.76
C ARG A 258 9.65 -0.50 1.55
N ALA A 259 8.73 -0.45 0.58
CA ALA A 259 8.84 0.43 -0.58
C ALA A 259 8.93 1.91 -0.16
N SER A 260 8.07 2.34 0.77
CA SER A 260 8.08 3.71 1.28
C SER A 260 9.38 4.07 1.99
N ASP A 261 9.89 3.18 2.86
CA ASP A 261 11.15 3.38 3.57
C ASP A 261 12.34 3.39 2.60
N PHE A 262 12.30 2.55 1.57
CA PHE A 262 13.32 2.49 0.52
C PHE A 262 13.37 3.81 -0.27
N VAL A 263 12.21 4.30 -0.73
CA VAL A 263 12.09 5.60 -1.41
C VAL A 263 12.56 6.74 -0.51
N LYS A 264 12.22 6.71 0.78
CA LYS A 264 12.65 7.73 1.76
C LYS A 264 14.17 7.77 1.91
N ASN A 265 14.84 6.61 1.94
CA ASN A 265 16.30 6.55 2.00
C ASN A 265 16.94 7.15 0.74
N ILE A 266 16.42 6.80 -0.44
CA ILE A 266 16.89 7.34 -1.73
C ILE A 266 16.70 8.86 -1.78
N ALA A 267 15.52 9.36 -1.40
CA ALA A 267 15.21 10.79 -1.38
C ALA A 267 16.13 11.57 -0.43
N ASN A 268 16.57 10.95 0.66
CA ASN A 268 17.54 11.53 1.60
C ASN A 268 19.01 11.37 1.13
N GLY A 269 19.25 10.87 -0.09
CA GLY A 269 20.57 10.70 -0.67
C GLY A 269 21.36 9.48 -0.16
N ASN A 270 20.69 8.56 0.55
CA ASN A 270 21.27 7.29 1.00
C ASN A 270 21.03 6.17 -0.02
N TYR A 271 21.99 5.97 -0.93
CA TYR A 271 21.95 4.92 -1.97
C TYR A 271 22.57 3.58 -1.53
N SER A 272 23.06 3.50 -0.29
CA SER A 272 23.62 2.26 0.29
C SER A 272 22.53 1.29 0.78
N VAL A 273 21.27 1.73 0.79
CA VAL A 273 20.13 0.92 1.22
C VAL A 273 19.93 -0.29 0.30
N THR A 274 19.65 -1.43 0.91
CA THR A 274 19.33 -2.70 0.24
C THR A 274 17.88 -3.06 0.45
N TRP A 275 17.25 -3.65 -0.58
CA TRP A 275 15.93 -4.24 -0.42
C TRP A 275 16.06 -5.58 0.33
N GLU A 276 15.49 -5.66 1.53
CA GLU A 276 15.57 -6.85 2.38
C GLU A 276 14.97 -8.09 1.67
N GLY A 277 15.68 -9.22 1.71
CA GLY A 277 15.26 -10.45 1.03
C GLY A 277 15.51 -10.48 -0.48
N MET A 278 16.05 -9.41 -1.08
CA MET A 278 16.43 -9.40 -2.49
C MET A 278 17.77 -10.12 -2.69
N THR A 279 17.72 -11.42 -2.97
CA THR A 279 18.88 -12.21 -3.41
C THR A 279 19.03 -12.15 -4.93
N GLU A 280 20.18 -12.58 -5.47
CA GLU A 280 20.42 -12.55 -6.93
C GLU A 280 19.37 -13.36 -7.70
N ALA A 281 19.04 -14.57 -7.22
CA ALA A 281 18.00 -15.41 -7.82
C ALA A 281 16.58 -14.81 -7.72
N ILE A 282 16.33 -13.97 -6.71
CA ILE A 282 15.05 -13.26 -6.55
C ILE A 282 15.00 -12.03 -7.45
N ARG A 283 16.13 -11.34 -7.64
CA ARG A 283 16.24 -10.14 -8.46
C ARG A 283 15.78 -10.38 -9.89
N GLU A 284 16.18 -11.50 -10.49
CA GLU A 284 15.77 -11.87 -11.86
C GLU A 284 14.24 -11.95 -12.03
N LYS A 285 13.53 -12.38 -10.98
CA LYS A 285 12.05 -12.49 -10.99
C LYS A 285 11.35 -11.17 -10.69
N ASN A 286 12.07 -10.19 -10.15
CA ASN A 286 11.51 -8.94 -9.68
C ASN A 286 11.74 -7.78 -10.64
N THR A 287 12.27 -8.02 -11.84
CA THR A 287 12.65 -6.98 -12.82
C THR A 287 11.51 -6.02 -13.20
N THR A 288 10.27 -6.49 -13.23
CA THR A 288 9.07 -5.69 -13.56
C THR A 288 8.17 -5.43 -12.35
N THR A 289 8.65 -5.75 -11.15
CA THR A 289 7.93 -5.47 -9.91
C THR A 289 8.32 -4.10 -9.38
N LEU A 290 7.50 -3.52 -8.51
CA LEU A 290 7.81 -2.29 -7.79
C LEU A 290 9.19 -2.37 -7.12
N ALA A 291 9.52 -3.48 -6.46
CA ALA A 291 10.82 -3.65 -5.82
C ALA A 291 12.00 -3.57 -6.82
N GLY A 292 11.86 -4.18 -8.00
CA GLY A 292 12.88 -4.12 -9.05
C GLY A 292 12.99 -2.75 -9.70
N GLU A 293 11.87 -2.11 -10.03
CA GLU A 293 11.86 -0.75 -10.58
C GLU A 293 12.47 0.26 -9.60
N LEU A 294 12.17 0.13 -8.31
CA LEU A 294 12.78 0.97 -7.27
C LEU A 294 14.29 0.74 -7.15
N LEU A 295 14.76 -0.51 -7.27
CA LEU A 295 16.20 -0.80 -7.31
C LEU A 295 16.87 -0.18 -8.52
N GLN A 296 16.25 -0.28 -9.70
CA GLN A 296 16.76 0.35 -10.91
C GLN A 296 16.81 1.86 -10.76
N MET A 297 15.77 2.49 -10.19
CA MET A 297 15.75 3.91 -9.87
C MET A 297 16.88 4.28 -8.91
N LYS A 298 17.13 3.47 -7.87
CA LYS A 298 18.25 3.68 -6.93
C LYS A 298 19.60 3.69 -7.66
N GLU A 299 19.84 2.71 -8.53
CA GLU A 299 21.08 2.59 -9.31
C GLU A 299 21.26 3.78 -10.26
N GLN A 300 20.21 4.18 -10.96
CA GLN A 300 20.23 5.36 -11.83
C GLN A 300 20.51 6.64 -11.05
N MET A 301 19.84 6.87 -9.91
CA MET A 301 20.08 8.05 -9.09
C MET A 301 21.49 8.06 -8.48
N GLN A 302 22.05 6.89 -8.14
CA GLN A 302 23.43 6.80 -7.69
C GLN A 302 24.40 7.21 -8.81
N GLN A 303 24.19 6.72 -10.03
CA GLN A 303 25.00 7.11 -11.20
C GLN A 303 24.91 8.61 -11.47
N VAL A 304 23.70 9.18 -11.47
CA VAL A 304 23.48 10.63 -11.63
C VAL A 304 24.24 11.43 -10.56
N LYS A 305 24.19 10.99 -9.30
CA LYS A 305 24.94 11.65 -8.22
C LYS A 305 26.45 11.58 -8.43
N GLU A 306 26.98 10.45 -8.86
CA GLU A 306 28.42 10.29 -9.15
C GLU A 306 28.86 11.17 -10.34
N GLU A 307 28.03 11.27 -11.38
CA GLU A 307 28.27 12.17 -12.52
C GLU A 307 28.20 13.64 -12.12
N ASP A 308 27.20 14.04 -11.33
CA ASP A 308 27.05 15.39 -10.80
C ASP A 308 28.24 15.77 -9.91
N GLN A 309 28.74 14.86 -9.07
CA GLN A 309 29.94 15.09 -8.28
C GLN A 309 31.17 15.36 -9.16
N LYS A 310 31.39 14.56 -10.21
CA LYS A 310 32.48 14.78 -11.16
C LYS A 310 32.32 16.14 -11.86
N ARG A 311 31.11 16.49 -12.30
CA ARG A 311 30.83 17.76 -12.98
C ARG A 311 31.06 18.96 -12.07
N ASN A 312 30.61 18.89 -10.81
CA ASN A 312 30.84 19.93 -9.81
C ASN A 312 32.33 20.11 -9.54
N TRP A 313 33.08 19.02 -9.41
CA TRP A 313 34.54 19.06 -9.25
C TRP A 313 35.25 19.74 -10.44
N ILE A 314 34.83 19.46 -11.68
CA ILE A 314 35.37 20.16 -12.87
C ILE A 314 35.07 21.67 -12.78
N ASN A 315 33.82 22.05 -12.49
CA ASN A 315 33.39 23.44 -12.45
C ASN A 315 34.10 24.23 -11.33
N GLU A 316 34.25 23.63 -10.15
CA GLU A 316 35.00 24.22 -9.03
C GLU A 316 36.46 24.46 -9.44
N GLY A 317 37.10 23.47 -10.07
CA GLY A 317 38.46 23.61 -10.59
C GLY A 317 38.61 24.70 -11.64
N LEU A 318 37.66 24.78 -12.59
CA LEU A 318 37.69 25.79 -13.67
C LEU A 318 37.47 27.19 -13.11
N SER A 319 36.58 27.33 -12.12
CA SER A 319 36.35 28.60 -11.43
C SER A 319 37.60 29.04 -10.66
N TYR A 320 38.17 28.13 -9.88
CA TYR A 320 39.36 28.38 -9.06
C TYR A 320 40.58 28.77 -9.91
N LEU A 321 40.98 27.95 -10.89
CA LEU A 321 42.12 28.23 -11.74
C LEU A 321 41.85 29.36 -12.75
N GLY A 322 40.61 29.50 -13.21
CA GLY A 322 40.20 30.62 -14.05
C GLY A 322 40.32 31.97 -13.33
N GLU A 323 40.11 32.02 -12.01
CA GLU A 323 40.36 33.24 -11.23
C GLU A 323 41.85 33.59 -11.18
N ILE A 324 42.73 32.59 -11.10
CA ILE A 324 44.19 32.77 -11.14
C ILE A 324 44.61 33.35 -12.49
N LEU A 325 44.08 32.80 -13.59
CA LEU A 325 44.35 33.28 -14.95
C LEU A 325 43.97 34.75 -15.15
N ARG A 326 42.95 35.26 -14.45
CA ARG A 326 42.50 36.66 -14.57
C ARG A 326 43.25 37.66 -13.70
N LYS A 327 43.94 37.23 -12.64
CA LYS A 327 44.53 38.14 -11.63
C LYS A 327 45.91 38.69 -11.99
N GLU A 328 46.65 37.99 -12.82
CA GLU A 328 48.01 38.36 -13.20
C GLU A 328 48.05 38.72 -14.69
N SER A 329 48.87 39.71 -15.06
CA SER A 329 49.06 40.15 -16.46
C SER A 329 50.40 39.70 -17.06
N ASP A 330 51.33 39.29 -16.20
CA ASP A 330 52.66 38.82 -16.59
C ASP A 330 52.59 37.35 -17.00
N LEU A 331 52.88 37.07 -18.28
CA LEU A 331 52.79 35.73 -18.86
C LEU A 331 53.62 34.70 -18.08
N THR A 332 54.79 35.08 -17.58
CA THR A 332 55.69 34.18 -16.84
C THR A 332 55.09 33.85 -15.48
N LYS A 333 54.60 34.85 -14.74
CA LYS A 333 53.98 34.64 -13.43
C LYS A 333 52.69 33.84 -13.51
N ILE A 334 51.85 34.11 -14.50
CA ILE A 334 50.62 33.33 -14.74
C ILE A 334 50.98 31.88 -15.03
N SER A 335 51.96 31.65 -15.93
CA SER A 335 52.41 30.33 -16.34
C SER A 335 52.89 29.47 -15.16
N ASP A 336 53.76 30.02 -14.32
CA ASP A 336 54.27 29.30 -13.14
C ASP A 336 53.17 29.02 -12.12
N ARG A 337 52.32 30.01 -11.85
CA ARG A 337 51.28 29.90 -10.83
C ARG A 337 50.17 28.94 -11.25
N VAL A 338 49.67 29.03 -12.48
CA VAL A 338 48.61 28.15 -12.97
C VAL A 338 49.11 26.70 -13.07
N LEU A 339 50.35 26.48 -13.53
CA LEU A 339 50.94 25.15 -13.59
C LEU A 339 51.06 24.52 -12.18
N ALA A 340 51.55 25.30 -11.21
CA ALA A 340 51.70 24.82 -9.85
C ALA A 340 50.37 24.47 -9.19
N GLU A 341 49.35 25.33 -9.33
CA GLU A 341 48.02 25.07 -8.75
C GLU A 341 47.27 23.96 -9.48
N LEU A 342 47.42 23.83 -10.80
CA LEU A 342 46.87 22.71 -11.56
C LEU A 342 47.43 21.37 -11.11
N ILE A 343 48.74 21.28 -10.90
CA ILE A 343 49.39 20.07 -10.41
C ILE A 343 48.88 19.68 -9.03
N LYS A 344 48.73 20.65 -8.12
CA LYS A 344 48.16 20.42 -6.79
C LYS A 344 46.70 19.96 -6.87
N TYR A 345 45.88 20.62 -7.69
CA TYR A 345 44.46 20.30 -7.83
C TYR A 345 44.24 18.88 -8.34
N LEU A 346 45.02 18.46 -9.34
CA LEU A 346 45.02 17.10 -9.88
C LEU A 346 45.75 16.08 -9.03
N ASN A 347 46.44 16.51 -7.97
CA ASN A 347 47.40 15.68 -7.24
C ASN A 347 48.42 14.99 -8.16
N ALA A 348 48.84 15.68 -9.23
CA ALA A 348 49.91 15.26 -10.12
C ALA A 348 51.28 15.51 -9.47
N ASN A 349 52.35 15.02 -10.10
CA ASN A 349 53.68 15.08 -9.50
C ASN A 349 54.61 16.09 -10.18
N GLN A 350 54.48 16.23 -11.49
CA GLN A 350 55.40 17.04 -12.30
C GLN A 350 54.64 17.61 -13.49
N GLY A 351 55.07 18.77 -13.97
CA GLY A 351 54.53 19.31 -15.21
C GLY A 351 55.41 20.36 -15.85
N ALA A 352 55.15 20.58 -17.13
CA ALA A 352 55.83 21.56 -17.97
C ALA A 352 54.82 22.27 -18.85
N LEU A 353 55.01 23.57 -19.03
CA LEU A 353 54.16 24.40 -19.86
C LEU A 353 55.00 25.02 -20.97
N PHE A 354 54.62 24.73 -22.20
CA PHE A 354 55.22 25.27 -23.40
C PHE A 354 54.26 26.27 -24.05
N ILE A 355 54.77 27.43 -24.46
CA ILE A 355 53.96 28.50 -25.07
C ILE A 355 54.56 28.85 -26.43
N LEU A 356 53.71 29.09 -27.41
CA LEU A 356 54.12 29.43 -28.77
C LEU A 356 54.82 30.79 -28.81
N GLN A 357 55.94 30.88 -29.53
CA GLN A 357 56.68 32.13 -29.75
C GLN A 357 56.38 32.69 -31.16
N ASP A 358 55.98 33.97 -31.25
CA ASP A 358 55.56 34.62 -32.53
C ASP A 358 56.68 35.41 -33.23
N GLU A 359 57.93 35.26 -32.80
CA GLU A 359 59.02 36.12 -33.32
C GLU A 359 59.43 35.78 -34.75
N ASN A 360 59.20 34.54 -35.22
CA ASN A 360 59.45 34.14 -36.60
C ASN A 360 58.27 33.33 -37.17
N PRO A 361 57.35 33.95 -37.93
CA PRO A 361 56.20 33.27 -38.53
C PRO A 361 56.57 32.10 -39.45
N ALA A 362 57.79 32.08 -40.01
CA ALA A 362 58.26 31.01 -40.90
C ALA A 362 58.77 29.77 -40.14
N LYS A 363 59.04 29.88 -38.84
CA LYS A 363 59.50 28.78 -37.97
C LYS A 363 58.85 28.92 -36.59
N PRO A 364 57.57 28.57 -36.43
CA PRO A 364 56.93 28.57 -35.13
C PRO A 364 57.60 27.52 -34.23
N VAL A 365 57.86 27.87 -32.98
CA VAL A 365 58.40 26.97 -31.96
C VAL A 365 57.66 27.16 -30.64
N LEU A 366 57.49 26.06 -29.91
CA LEU A 366 56.99 26.04 -28.55
C LEU A 366 58.16 26.18 -27.57
N GLN A 367 58.18 27.27 -26.80
CA GLN A 367 59.20 27.54 -25.81
C GLN A 367 58.74 27.11 -24.41
N LEU A 368 59.59 26.42 -23.67
CA LEU A 368 59.32 26.07 -22.27
C LEU A 368 59.24 27.35 -21.41
N ARG A 369 58.07 27.64 -20.82
CA ARG A 369 57.82 28.85 -20.02
C ARG A 369 57.65 28.60 -18.53
N ALA A 370 57.12 27.45 -18.14
CA ALA A 370 57.01 27.07 -16.73
C ALA A 370 57.31 25.59 -16.53
N VAL A 371 57.89 25.28 -15.36
CA VAL A 371 58.17 23.90 -14.93
C VAL A 371 57.88 23.74 -13.44
N TYR A 372 57.33 22.59 -13.08
CA TYR A 372 57.09 22.22 -11.69
C TYR A 372 57.73 20.86 -11.41
N ALA A 373 58.48 20.75 -10.30
CA ALA A 373 59.21 19.56 -9.89
C ALA A 373 60.12 18.95 -10.98
N TYR A 374 60.68 19.78 -11.86
CA TYR A 374 61.59 19.38 -12.93
C TYR A 374 63.06 19.58 -12.51
N ASN A 375 63.82 18.50 -12.44
CA ASN A 375 65.17 18.49 -11.84
C ASN A 375 66.27 19.16 -12.70
N ARG A 376 65.90 19.83 -13.81
CA ARG A 376 66.84 20.47 -14.73
C ARG A 376 66.39 21.88 -15.12
N LYS A 377 66.50 22.85 -14.21
CA LYS A 377 66.42 24.30 -14.54
C LYS A 377 67.49 24.77 -15.56
N LYS A 378 68.45 23.92 -15.94
CA LYS A 378 69.49 24.21 -16.94
C LYS A 378 69.00 24.28 -18.40
N TYR A 379 67.71 24.00 -18.68
CA TYR A 379 67.15 24.00 -20.04
C TYR A 379 65.89 24.88 -20.19
N LEU A 380 65.86 26.06 -19.56
CA LEU A 380 64.80 27.06 -19.77
C LEU A 380 64.69 27.56 -21.23
N ASN A 381 65.64 27.21 -22.10
CA ASN A 381 65.63 27.53 -23.53
C ASN A 381 65.27 26.30 -24.40
N LYS A 382 64.53 25.32 -23.87
CA LYS A 382 64.07 24.20 -24.69
C LYS A 382 62.97 24.68 -25.64
N GLU A 383 63.23 24.55 -26.93
CA GLU A 383 62.29 24.78 -28.01
C GLU A 383 61.84 23.44 -28.59
N ILE A 384 60.58 23.36 -28.99
CA ILE A 384 59.98 22.18 -29.62
C ILE A 384 59.32 22.62 -30.92
N ALA A 385 59.68 21.98 -32.03
CA ALA A 385 59.05 22.20 -33.33
C ALA A 385 57.75 21.36 -33.51
N PRO A 386 56.87 21.71 -34.46
CA PRO A 386 55.72 20.86 -34.78
C PRO A 386 56.16 19.44 -35.16
N GLY A 387 55.49 18.42 -34.62
CA GLY A 387 55.84 17.00 -34.82
C GLY A 387 57.09 16.53 -34.08
N GLU A 388 57.77 17.39 -33.31
CA GLU A 388 58.95 17.01 -32.53
C GLU A 388 58.57 16.45 -31.15
N GLY A 389 58.78 15.15 -30.97
CA GLY A 389 58.42 14.47 -29.73
C GLY A 389 56.91 14.46 -29.47
N LEU A 390 56.50 14.05 -28.27
CA LEU A 390 55.06 13.92 -27.97
C LEU A 390 54.35 15.27 -27.82
N ALA A 391 54.99 16.28 -27.21
CA ALA A 391 54.45 17.64 -27.18
C ALA A 391 54.30 18.25 -28.57
N GLY A 392 55.29 18.06 -29.46
CA GLY A 392 55.20 18.52 -30.85
C GLY A 392 54.15 17.77 -31.65
N GLN A 393 53.95 16.48 -31.39
CA GLN A 393 52.87 15.69 -32.00
C GLN A 393 51.48 16.17 -31.53
N ALA A 394 51.29 16.36 -30.22
CA ALA A 394 50.05 16.91 -29.67
C ALA A 394 49.74 18.30 -30.24
N TRP A 395 50.77 19.12 -30.45
CA TRP A 395 50.64 20.39 -31.15
C TRP A 395 50.20 20.19 -32.62
N GLN A 396 50.86 19.32 -33.38
CA GLN A 396 50.57 19.11 -34.79
C GLN A 396 49.17 18.53 -35.04
N GLU A 397 48.72 17.60 -34.20
CA GLU A 397 47.42 16.95 -34.32
C GLU A 397 46.29 17.73 -33.65
N ALA A 398 46.61 18.72 -32.80
CA ALA A 398 45.66 19.45 -31.97
C ALA A 398 44.77 18.54 -31.09
N ASP A 399 45.33 17.39 -30.69
CA ASP A 399 44.68 16.36 -29.91
C ASP A 399 45.47 16.00 -28.63
N THR A 400 44.74 15.56 -27.61
CA THR A 400 45.30 15.20 -26.31
C THR A 400 45.98 13.84 -26.37
N ILE A 401 47.23 13.76 -25.90
CA ILE A 401 47.95 12.50 -25.80
C ILE A 401 47.96 12.05 -24.34
N TYR A 402 47.36 10.90 -24.05
CA TYR A 402 47.39 10.28 -22.73
C TYR A 402 48.08 8.91 -22.77
N LEU A 403 49.21 8.79 -22.07
CA LEU A 403 50.00 7.56 -21.98
C LEU A 403 49.97 7.01 -20.56
N THR A 404 49.60 5.74 -20.43
CA THR A 404 49.60 4.98 -19.16
C THR A 404 50.84 4.09 -18.98
N GLN A 405 51.69 3.99 -20.01
CA GLN A 405 52.92 3.21 -19.99
C GLN A 405 54.04 3.98 -20.70
N ILE A 406 54.79 4.75 -19.92
CA ILE A 406 55.87 5.63 -20.43
C ILE A 406 57.19 4.85 -20.49
N PRO A 407 58.05 4.86 -21.52
CA PRO A 407 59.31 4.08 -21.52
C PRO A 407 60.27 4.34 -20.33
N GLN A 408 61.12 3.34 -19.97
CA GLN A 408 61.95 3.34 -18.75
C GLN A 408 62.88 4.56 -18.58
N ASP A 409 63.39 5.12 -19.68
CA ASP A 409 64.33 6.25 -19.68
C ASP A 409 63.73 7.56 -20.19
N TYR A 410 62.40 7.64 -20.32
CA TYR A 410 61.74 8.80 -20.91
C TYR A 410 61.68 9.99 -19.95
N ILE A 411 61.16 9.80 -18.73
CA ILE A 411 61.08 10.82 -17.67
C ILE A 411 61.32 10.24 -16.28
N LYS A 412 61.94 11.03 -15.39
CA LYS A 412 62.19 10.67 -13.98
C LYS A 412 61.79 11.85 -13.09
N ILE A 413 61.04 11.55 -12.03
CA ILE A 413 60.73 12.47 -10.94
C ILE A 413 61.80 12.25 -9.87
N SER A 414 62.59 13.30 -9.62
CA SER A 414 63.70 13.25 -8.67
C SER A 414 63.35 13.93 -7.35
N SER A 415 63.85 13.37 -6.26
CA SER A 415 63.84 13.98 -4.93
C SER A 415 65.25 13.96 -4.35
N GLY A 416 65.47 14.67 -3.24
CA GLY A 416 66.72 14.57 -2.48
C GLY A 416 67.02 13.16 -1.94
N LEU A 417 66.06 12.25 -1.99
CA LEU A 417 66.18 10.86 -1.51
C LEU A 417 66.31 9.83 -2.65
N GLY A 418 66.08 10.22 -3.90
CA GLY A 418 66.13 9.30 -5.05
C GLY A 418 65.18 9.67 -6.17
N ASP A 419 65.20 8.86 -7.24
CA ASP A 419 64.43 9.06 -8.46
C ASP A 419 63.36 7.97 -8.64
N ALA A 420 62.18 8.35 -9.11
CA ALA A 420 61.09 7.44 -9.44
C ALA A 420 60.48 7.78 -10.81
N ARG A 421 60.02 6.75 -11.52
CA ARG A 421 59.38 6.90 -12.84
C ARG A 421 57.87 7.06 -12.69
N PRO A 422 57.25 8.12 -13.23
CA PRO A 422 55.79 8.22 -13.27
C PRO A 422 55.21 7.16 -14.21
N ASN A 423 53.97 6.77 -13.93
CA ASN A 423 53.24 5.79 -14.73
C ASN A 423 52.42 6.47 -15.84
N ASN A 424 51.99 7.70 -15.61
CA ASN A 424 51.02 8.40 -16.44
C ASN A 424 51.60 9.72 -16.95
N LEU A 425 51.42 10.00 -18.24
CA LEU A 425 51.79 11.25 -18.90
C LEU A 425 50.59 11.74 -19.70
N LEU A 426 50.13 12.95 -19.38
CA LEU A 426 49.05 13.64 -20.05
C LEU A 426 49.62 14.88 -20.74
N ILE A 427 49.38 15.01 -22.03
CA ILE A 427 49.84 16.12 -22.86
C ILE A 427 48.63 16.73 -23.53
N VAL A 428 48.31 17.98 -23.17
CA VAL A 428 47.12 18.68 -23.65
C VAL A 428 47.55 19.89 -24.46
N PRO A 429 47.15 19.99 -25.74
CA PRO A 429 47.37 21.20 -26.52
C PRO A 429 46.44 22.32 -26.01
N LEU A 430 47.00 23.49 -25.78
CA LEU A 430 46.26 24.70 -25.40
C LEU A 430 45.76 25.35 -26.69
N LYS A 431 44.48 25.16 -27.00
CA LYS A 431 43.89 25.65 -28.27
C LYS A 431 42.77 26.65 -28.04
N TYR A 432 42.73 27.65 -28.91
CA TYR A 432 41.63 28.61 -28.99
C TYR A 432 41.43 28.99 -30.46
N ASP A 433 40.18 28.97 -30.94
CA ASP A 433 39.82 29.27 -32.34
C ASP A 433 40.67 28.46 -33.34
N ASP A 434 40.78 27.14 -33.11
CA ASP A 434 41.61 26.17 -33.84
C ASP A 434 43.11 26.52 -33.93
N LYS A 435 43.58 27.48 -33.14
CA LYS A 435 45.00 27.87 -33.05
C LYS A 435 45.61 27.38 -31.75
N ILE A 436 46.68 26.61 -31.86
CA ILE A 436 47.47 26.18 -30.71
C ILE A 436 48.31 27.34 -30.20
N GLN A 437 48.12 27.70 -28.94
CA GLN A 437 48.87 28.75 -28.23
C GLN A 437 49.95 28.17 -27.33
N GLY A 438 49.91 26.86 -27.07
CA GLY A 438 50.87 26.18 -26.22
C GLY A 438 50.54 24.71 -26.04
N VAL A 439 51.33 24.02 -25.22
CA VAL A 439 51.11 22.63 -24.80
C VAL A 439 51.45 22.52 -23.33
N ILE A 440 50.61 21.81 -22.57
CA ILE A 440 50.91 21.45 -21.18
C ILE A 440 51.18 19.95 -21.08
N GLU A 441 52.26 19.59 -20.40
CA GLU A 441 52.59 18.21 -20.06
C GLU A 441 52.47 18.01 -18.56
N LEU A 442 51.81 16.93 -18.14
CA LEU A 442 51.59 16.56 -16.75
C LEU A 442 51.97 15.10 -16.55
N ALA A 443 52.86 14.84 -15.60
CA ALA A 443 53.24 13.49 -15.22
C ALA A 443 52.76 13.15 -13.81
N SER A 444 52.24 11.94 -13.64
CA SER A 444 51.66 11.46 -12.38
C SER A 444 51.95 9.98 -12.14
N PHE A 445 52.13 9.61 -10.87
CA PHE A 445 52.08 8.20 -10.46
C PHE A 445 50.66 7.64 -10.50
N LYS A 446 49.64 8.49 -10.31
CA LYS A 446 48.22 8.10 -10.35
C LYS A 446 47.66 8.23 -11.76
N THR A 447 46.72 7.35 -12.09
CA THR A 447 45.96 7.38 -13.35
C THR A 447 45.02 8.56 -13.36
N PHE A 448 45.07 9.37 -14.42
CA PHE A 448 44.12 10.46 -14.63
C PHE A 448 42.76 9.87 -15.02
N GLN A 449 41.72 10.27 -14.30
CA GLN A 449 40.35 9.87 -14.61
C GLN A 449 39.83 10.65 -15.83
N PRO A 450 38.86 10.12 -16.59
CA PRO A 450 38.32 10.81 -17.77
C PRO A 450 37.83 12.23 -17.49
N HIS A 451 37.22 12.46 -16.33
CA HIS A 451 36.74 13.79 -15.92
C HIS A 451 37.89 14.76 -15.57
N GLU A 452 39.03 14.26 -15.11
CA GLU A 452 40.24 15.05 -14.86
C GLU A 452 40.91 15.47 -16.18
N ILE A 453 40.97 14.57 -17.16
CA ILE A 453 41.49 14.88 -18.51
C ILE A 453 40.62 15.96 -19.17
N ALA A 454 39.31 15.76 -19.18
CA ALA A 454 38.35 16.74 -19.72
C ALA A 454 38.41 18.10 -19.00
N PHE A 455 38.75 18.10 -17.71
CA PHE A 455 39.02 19.33 -16.97
C PHE A 455 40.27 20.06 -17.49
N VAL A 456 41.38 19.35 -17.70
CA VAL A 456 42.62 19.95 -18.24
C VAL A 456 42.41 20.47 -19.66
N GLU A 457 41.66 19.76 -20.49
CA GLU A 457 41.31 20.22 -21.85
C GLU A 457 40.54 21.54 -21.83
N LYS A 458 39.46 21.62 -21.03
CA LYS A 458 38.66 22.84 -20.87
C LYS A 458 39.45 23.99 -20.25
N LEU A 459 40.28 23.69 -19.25
CA LEU A 459 41.18 24.68 -18.68
C LEU A 459 42.19 25.15 -19.72
N GLY A 460 42.68 24.23 -20.57
CA GLY A 460 43.62 24.51 -21.64
C GLY A 460 43.09 25.51 -22.65
N GLU A 461 41.79 25.46 -22.97
CA GLU A 461 41.12 26.49 -23.79
C GLU A 461 41.17 27.87 -23.11
N SER A 462 40.85 27.93 -21.81
CA SER A 462 40.91 29.18 -21.03
C SER A 462 42.33 29.73 -20.91
N MET A 463 43.32 28.85 -20.75
CA MET A 463 44.74 29.18 -20.75
C MET A 463 45.19 29.72 -22.10
N ALA A 464 44.77 29.09 -23.20
CA ALA A 464 45.11 29.54 -24.57
C ALA A 464 44.64 30.98 -24.82
N VAL A 465 43.39 31.31 -24.46
CA VAL A 465 42.86 32.68 -24.58
C VAL A 465 43.67 33.68 -23.75
N THR A 466 43.94 33.32 -22.49
CA THR A 466 44.65 34.18 -21.55
C THR A 466 46.09 34.42 -22.00
N PHE A 467 46.79 33.39 -22.45
CA PHE A 467 48.16 33.47 -22.93
C PHE A 467 48.27 34.26 -24.25
N ALA A 468 47.34 34.05 -25.18
CA ALA A 468 47.28 34.87 -26.39
C ALA A 468 47.11 36.36 -26.05
N SER A 469 46.21 36.67 -25.12
CA SER A 469 45.95 38.05 -24.68
C SER A 469 47.15 38.67 -23.95
N ALA A 470 47.78 37.93 -23.04
CA ALA A 470 48.96 38.37 -22.30
C ALA A 470 50.15 38.62 -23.23
N LYS A 471 50.36 37.75 -24.22
CA LYS A 471 51.40 37.89 -25.23
C LYS A 471 51.19 39.11 -26.14
N ILE A 472 49.95 39.37 -26.55
CA ILE A 472 49.60 40.60 -27.29
C ILE A 472 49.92 41.82 -26.42
N SER A 473 49.51 41.81 -25.14
CA SER A 473 49.78 42.91 -24.21
C SER A 473 51.29 43.16 -24.02
N GLU A 474 52.07 42.09 -23.84
CA GLU A 474 53.55 42.15 -23.75
C GLU A 474 54.16 42.76 -25.01
N LYS A 475 53.73 42.30 -26.20
CA LYS A 475 54.21 42.83 -27.48
C LYS A 475 53.85 44.30 -27.66
N THR A 476 52.62 44.70 -27.32
CA THR A 476 52.18 46.10 -27.37
C THR A 476 52.99 46.96 -26.41
N SER A 477 53.28 46.49 -25.20
CA SER A 477 54.11 47.20 -24.22
C SER A 477 55.54 47.38 -24.73
N ARG A 478 56.16 46.32 -25.30
CA ARG A 478 57.50 46.40 -25.89
C ARG A 478 57.56 47.39 -27.06
N LEU A 479 56.62 47.29 -28.00
CA LEU A 479 56.54 48.20 -29.16
C LEU A 479 56.29 49.65 -28.74
N LEU A 480 55.51 49.88 -27.68
CA LEU A 480 55.29 51.21 -27.14
C LEU A 480 56.60 51.82 -26.61
N VAL A 481 57.39 51.04 -25.87
CA VAL A 481 58.71 51.47 -25.36
C VAL A 481 59.68 51.74 -26.51
N GLU A 482 59.74 50.86 -27.52
CA GLU A 482 60.56 51.08 -28.72
C GLU A 482 60.16 52.35 -29.48
N THR A 483 58.85 52.59 -29.61
CA THR A 483 58.32 53.79 -30.28
C THR A 483 58.64 55.06 -29.50
N GLN A 484 58.53 55.02 -28.17
CA GLN A 484 58.91 56.14 -27.30
C GLN A 484 60.39 56.47 -27.44
N HIS A 485 61.26 55.46 -27.37
CA HIS A 485 62.70 55.63 -27.53
C HIS A 485 63.07 56.15 -28.93
N MET A 486 62.43 55.61 -29.99
CA MET A 486 62.61 56.10 -31.35
C MET A 486 62.18 57.57 -31.49
N THR A 487 61.09 57.96 -30.82
CA THR A 487 60.62 59.35 -30.81
C THR A 487 61.62 60.27 -30.10
N GLU A 488 62.22 59.84 -28.99
CA GLU A 488 63.27 60.58 -28.29
C GLU A 488 64.53 60.75 -29.16
N LEU A 489 64.98 59.68 -29.83
CA LEU A 489 66.11 59.73 -30.77
C LEU A 489 65.83 60.68 -31.94
N MET A 490 64.64 60.62 -32.54
CA MET A 490 64.25 61.53 -33.62
C MET A 490 64.26 62.99 -33.17
N ARG A 491 63.75 63.29 -31.96
CA ARG A 491 63.79 64.65 -31.39
C ARG A 491 65.21 65.14 -31.15
N ALA A 492 66.11 64.26 -30.69
CA ALA A 492 67.52 64.61 -30.53
C ALA A 492 68.19 64.90 -31.89
N GLN A 493 67.93 64.08 -32.91
CA GLN A 493 68.45 64.31 -34.27
C GLN A 493 67.88 65.58 -34.91
N GLU A 494 66.60 65.88 -34.70
CA GLU A 494 65.97 67.11 -35.21
C GLU A 494 66.62 68.35 -34.58
N GLU A 495 66.90 68.32 -33.28
CA GLU A 495 67.59 69.43 -32.59
C GLU A 495 69.05 69.58 -33.05
N GLU A 496 69.78 68.49 -33.24
CA GLU A 496 71.14 68.52 -33.80
C GLU A 496 71.14 69.06 -35.24
N MET A 497 70.17 68.64 -36.07
CA MET A 497 70.02 69.14 -37.44
C MET A 497 69.64 70.62 -37.46
N ARG A 498 68.78 71.08 -36.54
CA ARG A 498 68.43 72.49 -36.35
C ARG A 498 69.66 73.32 -36.00
N GLN A 499 70.49 72.86 -35.06
CA GLN A 499 71.76 73.52 -34.70
C GLN A 499 72.72 73.58 -35.89
N ASN A 500 72.92 72.47 -36.62
CA ASN A 500 73.77 72.43 -37.81
C ASN A 500 73.26 73.37 -38.91
N MET A 501 71.93 73.50 -39.08
CA MET A 501 71.34 74.42 -40.05
C MET A 501 71.53 75.88 -39.64
N GLU A 502 71.40 76.20 -38.35
CA GLU A 502 71.69 77.52 -37.79
C GLU A 502 73.18 77.90 -37.97
N GLU A 503 74.12 76.99 -37.69
CA GLU A 503 75.55 77.20 -37.95
C GLU A 503 75.87 77.34 -39.44
N MET A 504 75.24 76.53 -40.31
CA MET A 504 75.42 76.61 -41.76
C MET A 504 74.91 77.93 -42.33
N MET A 505 73.75 78.41 -41.85
CA MET A 505 73.23 79.73 -42.23
C MET A 505 74.17 80.85 -41.77
N ALA A 506 74.67 80.78 -40.54
CA ALA A 506 75.64 81.76 -40.03
C ALA A 506 76.94 81.77 -40.86
N THR A 507 77.48 80.60 -41.22
CA THR A 507 78.67 80.50 -42.09
C THR A 507 78.39 80.97 -43.51
N GLN A 508 77.20 80.71 -44.06
CA GLN A 508 76.83 81.18 -45.40
C GLN A 508 76.64 82.70 -45.44
N GLU A 509 76.03 83.30 -44.42
CA GLU A 509 75.98 84.76 -44.25
C GLU A 509 77.38 85.39 -44.13
N GLU A 510 78.27 84.77 -43.36
CA GLU A 510 79.66 85.24 -43.23
C GLU A 510 80.42 85.13 -44.56
N MET A 511 80.22 84.05 -45.31
CA MET A 511 80.80 83.84 -46.64
C MET A 511 80.28 84.84 -47.67
N GLU A 512 78.99 85.12 -47.70
CA GLU A 512 78.41 86.15 -48.57
C GLU A 512 78.94 87.54 -48.21
N ARG A 513 79.09 87.85 -46.91
CA ARG A 513 79.72 89.10 -46.46
C ARG A 513 81.17 89.21 -46.97
N LYS A 514 81.99 88.17 -46.78
CA LYS A 514 83.37 88.11 -47.32
C LYS A 514 83.40 88.20 -48.84
N ARG A 515 82.46 87.55 -49.55
CA ARG A 515 82.35 87.64 -51.01
C ARG A 515 82.05 89.06 -51.46
N HIS A 516 81.17 89.77 -50.75
CA HIS A 516 80.85 91.16 -51.03
C HIS A 516 82.06 92.08 -50.82
N GLU A 517 82.78 91.91 -49.71
CA GLU A 517 84.04 92.62 -49.44
C GLU A 517 85.10 92.34 -50.53
N TYR A 518 85.25 91.09 -50.96
CA TYR A 518 86.13 90.71 -52.06
C TYR A 518 85.72 91.34 -53.41
N MET A 519 84.43 91.36 -53.73
CA MET A 519 83.93 91.98 -54.96
C MET A 519 84.16 93.49 -54.97
N GLN A 520 83.96 94.15 -53.82
CA GLN A 520 84.30 95.56 -53.66
C GLN A 520 85.79 95.82 -53.88
N GLN A 521 86.68 94.95 -53.38
CA GLN A 521 88.12 95.05 -53.67
C GLN A 521 88.43 94.87 -55.16
N VAL A 522 87.80 93.90 -55.82
CA VAL A 522 87.98 93.67 -57.27
C VAL A 522 87.50 94.88 -58.08
N GLU A 523 86.38 95.49 -57.68
CA GLU A 523 85.83 96.67 -58.35
C GLU A 523 86.67 97.92 -58.11
N GLN A 524 87.18 98.13 -56.89
CA GLN A 524 88.19 99.15 -56.60
C GLN A 524 89.44 98.97 -57.47
N LEU A 525 90.00 97.76 -57.52
CA LEU A 525 91.16 97.46 -58.35
C LEU A 525 90.88 97.69 -59.84
N LYS A 526 89.67 97.37 -60.33
CA LYS A 526 89.26 97.68 -61.70
C LYS A 526 89.16 99.18 -61.96
N MET A 527 88.54 99.94 -61.06
CA MET A 527 88.45 101.40 -61.17
C MET A 527 89.84 102.04 -61.17
N GLU A 528 90.73 101.59 -60.28
CA GLU A 528 92.11 102.04 -60.20
C GLU A 528 92.87 101.70 -61.51
N ASN A 529 92.64 100.53 -62.10
CA ASN A 529 93.20 100.13 -63.39
C ASN A 529 92.64 100.94 -64.57
N ASP A 530 91.34 101.25 -64.57
CA ASP A 530 90.70 102.07 -65.59
C ASP A 530 91.09 103.55 -65.48
N GLU A 531 91.30 104.08 -64.27
CA GLU A 531 91.89 105.40 -64.04
C GLU A 531 93.33 105.46 -64.54
N LEU A 532 94.15 104.45 -64.23
CA LEU A 532 95.50 104.32 -64.77
C LEU A 532 95.49 104.29 -66.31
N LYS A 533 94.56 103.57 -66.93
CA LYS A 533 94.41 103.57 -68.40
C LYS A 533 94.00 104.92 -68.96
N LYS A 534 93.09 105.65 -68.31
CA LYS A 534 92.68 107.00 -68.75
C LYS A 534 93.81 108.03 -68.60
N MET A 535 94.67 107.90 -67.57
CA MET A 535 95.87 108.72 -67.42
C MET A 535 96.94 108.42 -68.48
N THR A 536 96.88 107.28 -69.17
CA THR A 536 97.88 106.88 -70.17
C THR A 536 97.52 107.32 -71.60
N ILE A 537 96.36 107.95 -71.82
CA ILE A 537 95.90 108.41 -73.17
C ILE A 537 95.87 109.96 -73.29
N ALA A 538 96.34 110.69 -72.28
CA ALA A 538 96.75 112.10 -72.42
C ALA A 538 98.26 112.16 -72.68
#